data_AF-A0A1X0S7Z4-F1
#
_entry.id   AF-A0A1X0S7Z4-F1
#
_cell.length_a   1.000
_cell.length_b   1.000
_cell.length_c   1.000
_cell.angle_alpha   90.00
_cell.angle_beta   90.00
_cell.angle_gamma   90.00
#
_symmetry.space_group_name_H-M   'P 1'
#
loop_
_entity.id
_entity.type
_entity.pdbx_description
1 polymer ?
#
loop_
_entity_poly.entity_id
_entity_poly.type
_entity_poly.pdbx_seq_one_letter_code
_entity_poly.pdbx_strand_id
1 'polypeptide(L)'
;MTSTVPLTMKRFKLHLELRDKYKALENIDECKEEAQKYDESRANSLLQIPSSMAIKAGDVDIGSGYYNVRKKLEKAKSTEGKAVQAIENDIAKLDLKMATSVEQVMNIHQQHVSNRLALRNFYNSKESD
;
A
#
# COMPACT_ATOMS: atom_id res chain seq x y z
N MET A 1 -8.46 -14.88 50.13
CA MET A 1 -7.81 -13.59 49.79
C MET A 1 -7.75 -13.47 48.28
N THR A 2 -8.43 -12.49 47.70
CA THR A 2 -8.45 -12.25 46.23
C THR A 2 -7.42 -11.18 45.89
N SER A 3 -6.35 -11.59 45.20
CA SER A 3 -5.31 -10.70 44.67
C SER A 3 -5.89 -9.83 43.57
N THR A 4 -5.99 -8.51 43.80
CA THR A 4 -6.43 -7.56 42.78
C THR A 4 -5.23 -7.09 41.96
N VAL A 5 -5.16 -7.48 40.69
CA VAL A 5 -4.12 -7.00 39.76
C VAL A 5 -4.49 -5.57 39.35
N PRO A 6 -3.56 -4.59 39.44
CA PRO A 6 -3.83 -3.23 39.02
C PRO A 6 -4.04 -3.18 37.50
N LEU A 7 -5.26 -2.82 37.10
CA LEU A 7 -5.64 -2.69 35.70
C LEU A 7 -5.02 -1.42 35.12
N THR A 8 -3.80 -1.49 34.57
CA THR A 8 -3.18 -0.35 33.87
C THR A 8 -3.83 -0.12 32.51
N MET A 9 -4.99 0.54 32.49
CA MET A 9 -5.71 0.90 31.27
C MET A 9 -5.13 2.15 30.60
N LYS A 10 -3.86 2.11 30.17
CA LYS A 10 -3.22 3.22 29.45
C LYS A 10 -4.04 3.68 28.23
N ARG A 11 -4.67 2.74 27.53
CA ARG A 11 -5.57 3.05 26.39
C ARG A 11 -6.85 3.77 26.81
N PHE A 12 -7.44 3.39 27.94
CA PHE A 12 -8.67 4.05 28.43
C PHE A 12 -8.39 5.50 28.86
N LYS A 13 -7.23 5.73 29.48
CA LYS A 13 -6.78 7.08 29.81
C LYS A 13 -6.60 7.95 28.55
N LEU A 14 -5.97 7.39 27.51
CA LEU A 14 -5.85 8.07 26.21
C LEU A 14 -7.21 8.39 25.59
N HIS A 15 -8.18 7.47 25.66
CA HIS A 15 -9.52 7.70 25.13
C HIS A 15 -10.28 8.80 25.90
N LEU A 16 -10.11 8.89 27.22
CA LEU A 16 -10.66 9.98 28.04
C LEU A 16 -10.02 11.33 27.68
N GLU A 17 -8.70 11.38 27.59
CA GLU A 17 -7.96 12.59 27.22
C GLU A 17 -8.36 13.11 25.83
N LEU A 18 -8.57 12.21 24.86
CA LEU A 18 -9.07 12.58 23.53
C LEU A 18 -10.51 13.12 23.59
N ARG A 19 -11.40 12.45 24.33
CA ARG A 19 -12.80 12.89 24.46
C ARG A 19 -12.90 14.29 25.06
N ASP A 20 -12.16 14.54 26.15
CA ASP A 20 -12.18 15.84 26.82
C ASP A 20 -11.66 16.95 25.89
N LYS A 21 -10.63 16.64 25.08
CA LYS A 21 -10.10 17.56 24.07
C LYS A 21 -11.10 17.86 22.95
N TYR A 22 -11.78 16.84 22.41
CA TYR A 22 -12.80 17.06 21.38
C TYR A 22 -14.03 17.79 21.93
N LYS A 23 -14.39 17.56 23.19
CA LYS A 23 -15.47 18.29 23.87
C LYS A 23 -15.11 19.75 24.12
N ALA A 24 -13.85 20.06 24.39
CA ALA A 24 -13.37 21.44 24.46
C ALA A 24 -13.43 22.16 23.10
N LEU A 25 -13.24 21.43 21.99
CA LEU A 25 -13.34 21.95 20.62
C LEU A 25 -14.79 22.14 20.14
N GLU A 26 -15.78 21.63 20.87
CA GLU A 26 -17.21 21.81 20.58
C GLU A 26 -17.68 23.25 20.88
N ASN A 27 -16.95 23.98 21.74
CA ASN A 27 -17.14 25.41 21.97
C ASN A 27 -16.32 26.22 20.95
N ILE A 28 -16.87 26.35 19.74
CA ILE A 28 -16.18 26.89 18.55
C ILE A 28 -15.99 28.43 18.62
N ASP A 29 -16.62 29.14 19.56
CA ASP A 29 -16.62 30.60 19.56
C ASP A 29 -15.31 31.26 20.02
N GLU A 30 -14.46 30.59 20.81
CA GLU A 30 -13.16 31.17 21.25
C GLU A 30 -11.97 30.73 20.39
N CYS A 31 -12.14 29.76 19.50
CA CYS A 31 -11.04 29.03 18.84
C CYS A 31 -10.67 29.58 17.46
N LYS A 32 -10.69 30.91 17.26
CA LYS A 32 -10.16 31.52 16.02
C LYS A 32 -8.69 31.92 16.13
N GLU A 33 -8.17 32.16 17.33
CA GLU A 33 -6.78 32.61 17.52
C GLU A 33 -5.79 31.45 17.76
N GLU A 34 -6.19 30.36 18.43
CA GLU A 34 -5.28 29.25 18.75
C GLU A 34 -5.04 28.26 17.60
N ALA A 35 -5.94 28.21 16.61
CA ALA A 35 -5.82 27.31 15.45
C ALA A 35 -4.59 27.60 14.57
N GLN A 36 -3.99 28.79 14.71
CA GLN A 36 -2.76 29.16 13.99
C GLN A 36 -1.49 28.60 14.63
N LYS A 37 -1.56 27.95 15.79
CA LYS A 37 -0.39 27.45 16.53
C LYS A 37 -0.28 25.92 16.56
N TYR A 38 -0.95 25.22 15.64
CA TYR A 38 -0.66 23.81 15.37
C TYR A 38 0.61 23.71 14.51
N ASP A 39 1.74 23.54 15.19
CA ASP A 39 3.03 23.25 14.59
C ASP A 39 2.99 21.85 13.93
N GLU A 40 2.89 21.81 12.60
CA GLU A 40 2.94 20.59 11.78
C GLU A 40 4.15 19.71 12.13
N SER A 41 5.25 20.30 12.62
CA SER A 41 6.44 19.54 13.03
C SER A 41 6.18 18.59 14.20
N ARG A 42 5.30 18.98 15.13
CA ARG A 42 4.97 18.16 16.32
C ARG A 42 4.08 16.97 15.97
N ALA A 43 3.19 17.12 14.98
CA ALA A 43 2.37 16.02 14.45
C ALA A 43 3.23 14.99 13.69
N ASN A 44 4.17 15.46 12.88
CA ASN A 44 5.12 14.63 12.13
C ASN A 44 6.17 13.94 13.04
N SER A 45 6.42 14.47 14.24
CA SER A 45 7.25 13.78 15.24
C SER A 45 6.51 12.66 15.97
N LEU A 46 5.19 12.78 16.17
CA LEU A 46 4.38 11.78 16.88
C LEU A 46 4.02 10.60 15.99
N LEU A 47 3.74 10.87 14.73
CA LEU A 47 3.49 9.87 13.71
C LEU A 47 4.69 10.00 12.76
N GLN A 48 5.60 9.02 12.73
CA GLN A 48 6.70 8.94 11.76
C GLN A 48 6.12 8.73 10.35
N ILE A 49 5.33 9.70 9.87
CA ILE A 49 4.73 9.70 8.56
C ILE A 49 5.83 10.21 7.65
N PRO A 50 6.28 9.39 6.69
CA PRO A 50 7.20 9.86 5.67
C PRO A 50 6.60 11.11 5.02
N SER A 51 7.44 12.11 4.74
CA SER A 51 7.04 13.29 3.97
C SER A 51 6.15 12.87 2.80
N SER A 52 4.96 13.47 2.69
CA SER A 52 4.07 13.18 1.58
C SER A 52 4.79 13.49 0.28
N MET A 53 5.02 12.46 -0.54
CA MET A 53 5.56 12.64 -1.87
C MET A 53 4.38 13.06 -2.76
N ALA A 54 4.52 14.14 -3.51
CA ALA A 54 3.53 14.51 -4.52
C ALA A 54 3.65 13.52 -5.68
N ILE A 55 2.85 12.45 -5.64
CA ILE A 55 2.80 11.44 -6.69
C ILE A 55 1.83 11.92 -7.76
N LYS A 56 2.26 11.99 -9.04
CA LYS A 56 1.35 12.38 -10.12
C LYS A 56 0.37 11.25 -10.38
N ALA A 57 -0.83 11.57 -10.87
CA ALA A 57 -1.84 10.56 -11.21
C ALA A 57 -1.35 9.53 -12.25
N GLY A 58 -0.37 9.88 -13.08
CA GLY A 58 0.27 8.95 -14.02
C GLY A 58 1.34 8.04 -13.41
N ASP A 59 1.82 8.35 -12.20
CA ASP A 59 2.79 7.53 -11.46
C ASP A 59 2.09 6.50 -10.57
N VAL A 60 0.79 6.70 -10.30
CA VAL A 60 -0.06 5.72 -9.62
C VAL A 60 -0.77 4.90 -10.68
N ASP A 61 -0.32 3.66 -10.90
CA ASP A 61 -0.99 2.73 -11.80
C ASP A 61 -2.29 2.21 -11.17
N ILE A 62 -3.35 3.02 -11.26
CA ILE A 62 -4.72 2.64 -10.92
C ILE A 62 -5.45 2.31 -12.23
N GLY A 63 -5.33 1.08 -12.71
CA GLY A 63 -6.11 0.57 -13.85
C GLY A 63 -5.29 -0.17 -14.91
N SER A 64 -5.83 -0.24 -16.13
CA SER A 64 -5.33 -1.06 -17.25
C SER A 64 -4.02 -0.58 -17.90
N GLY A 65 -3.17 0.15 -17.17
CA GLY A 65 -1.90 0.70 -17.65
C GLY A 65 -1.01 -0.39 -18.27
N TYR A 66 -0.71 -1.44 -17.50
CA TYR A 66 0.06 -2.59 -17.99
C TYR A 66 -0.63 -3.33 -19.14
N TYR A 67 -1.96 -3.45 -19.12
CA TYR A 67 -2.70 -4.08 -20.22
C TYR A 67 -2.48 -3.34 -21.54
N ASN A 68 -2.53 -2.01 -21.53
CA ASN A 68 -2.35 -1.19 -22.72
C ASN A 68 -0.90 -1.22 -23.22
N VAL A 69 0.08 -1.18 -22.30
CA VAL A 69 1.51 -1.34 -22.65
C VAL A 69 1.76 -2.70 -23.27
N ARG A 70 1.20 -3.78 -22.69
CA ARG A 70 1.28 -5.13 -23.26
C ARG A 70 0.65 -5.20 -24.64
N LYS A 71 -0.55 -4.67 -24.84
CA LYS A 71 -1.25 -4.67 -26.14
C LYS A 71 -0.45 -3.96 -27.24
N LYS A 72 0.31 -2.92 -26.90
CA LYS A 72 1.23 -2.25 -27.83
C LYS A 72 2.45 -3.11 -28.11
N LEU A 73 3.08 -3.66 -27.07
CA LEU A 73 4.24 -4.52 -27.20
C LEU A 73 3.94 -5.86 -27.88
N GLU A 74 2.77 -6.47 -27.70
CA GLU A 74 2.34 -7.68 -28.43
C GLU A 74 2.18 -7.42 -29.93
N LYS A 75 1.66 -6.25 -30.31
CA LYS A 75 1.58 -5.86 -31.73
C LYS A 75 2.97 -5.69 -32.33
N ALA A 76 3.93 -5.16 -31.56
CA ALA A 76 5.31 -5.00 -31.99
C ALA A 76 6.13 -6.30 -31.93
N LYS A 77 5.86 -7.17 -30.95
CA LYS A 77 6.68 -8.34 -30.55
C LYS A 77 5.80 -9.58 -30.34
N SER A 78 5.14 -10.01 -31.42
CA SER A 78 4.11 -11.06 -31.42
C SER A 78 4.57 -12.40 -30.80
N THR A 79 5.83 -12.80 -30.97
CA THR A 79 6.37 -14.05 -30.42
C THR A 79 6.69 -13.95 -28.92
N GLU A 80 7.36 -12.88 -28.50
CA GLU A 80 7.71 -12.62 -27.10
C GLU A 80 6.47 -12.31 -26.25
N GLY A 81 5.50 -11.59 -26.82
CA GLY A 81 4.24 -11.25 -26.16
C GLY A 81 3.39 -12.46 -25.81
N LYS A 82 3.33 -13.47 -26.69
CA LYS A 82 2.61 -14.74 -26.40
C LYS A 82 3.23 -15.50 -25.22
N ALA A 83 4.56 -15.51 -25.10
CA ALA A 83 5.24 -16.16 -23.99
C ALA A 83 4.95 -15.44 -22.66
N VAL A 84 4.96 -14.10 -22.67
CA VAL A 84 4.63 -13.28 -21.49
C VAL A 84 3.16 -13.42 -21.09
N GLN A 85 2.25 -13.48 -22.06
CA GLN A 85 0.83 -13.71 -21.80
C GLN A 85 0.58 -15.06 -21.10
N ALA A 86 1.30 -16.11 -21.49
CA ALA A 86 1.19 -17.41 -20.83
C ALA A 86 1.63 -17.34 -19.35
N ILE A 87 2.75 -16.66 -19.09
CA ILE A 87 3.27 -16.43 -17.74
C ILE A 87 2.25 -15.67 -16.87
N GLU A 88 1.64 -14.62 -17.41
CA GLU A 88 0.63 -13.83 -16.69
C GLU A 88 -0.63 -14.63 -16.38
N ASN A 89 -1.09 -15.45 -17.33
CA ASN A 89 -2.23 -16.34 -17.12
C ASN A 89 -1.95 -17.38 -16.02
N ASP A 90 -0.72 -17.87 -15.93
CA ASP A 90 -0.34 -18.82 -14.90
C ASP A 90 -0.20 -18.16 -13.53
N ILE A 91 0.38 -16.96 -13.47
CA ILE A 91 0.43 -16.16 -12.23
C ILE A 91 -0.97 -15.77 -11.75
N ALA A 92 -1.90 -15.44 -12.65
CA ALA A 92 -3.27 -15.07 -12.29
C ALA A 92 -4.03 -16.22 -11.60
N LYS A 93 -3.62 -17.48 -11.82
CA LYS A 93 -4.19 -18.65 -11.15
C LYS A 93 -3.61 -18.85 -9.74
N LEU A 94 -2.46 -18.25 -9.43
CA LEU A 94 -1.79 -18.38 -8.14
C LEU A 94 -2.34 -17.34 -7.16
N ASP A 95 -3.42 -17.69 -6.47
CA ASP A 95 -3.97 -16.85 -5.41
C ASP A 95 -3.40 -17.27 -4.04
N LEU A 96 -2.75 -16.33 -3.36
CA LEU A 96 -2.27 -16.51 -1.98
C LEU A 96 -3.42 -16.85 -1.02
N LYS A 97 -4.65 -16.42 -1.30
CA LYS A 97 -5.83 -16.72 -0.48
C LYS A 97 -6.21 -18.20 -0.49
N MET A 98 -5.76 -18.95 -1.49
CA MET A 98 -6.04 -20.39 -1.62
C MET A 98 -4.98 -21.28 -0.98
N ALA A 99 -3.88 -20.71 -0.48
CA ALA A 99 -2.80 -21.47 0.13
C ALA A 99 -3.18 -21.94 1.55
N THR A 100 -3.04 -23.24 1.82
CA THR A 100 -3.33 -23.86 3.12
C THR A 100 -2.09 -24.16 3.95
N SER A 101 -0.89 -24.10 3.33
CA SER A 101 0.40 -24.39 3.96
C SER A 101 1.44 -23.32 3.63
N VAL A 102 2.40 -23.12 4.55
CA VAL A 102 3.56 -22.23 4.35
C VAL A 102 4.39 -22.63 3.13
N GLU A 103 4.52 -23.93 2.87
CA GLU A 103 5.25 -24.45 1.71
C GLU A 103 4.60 -24.02 0.38
N GLN A 104 3.26 -24.01 0.33
CA GLN A 104 2.52 -23.55 -0.84
C GLN A 104 2.72 -22.04 -1.05
N VAL A 105 2.72 -21.26 0.02
CA VAL A 105 3.02 -19.81 -0.04
C VAL A 105 4.43 -19.57 -0.55
N MET A 106 5.43 -20.32 -0.07
CA MET A 106 6.81 -20.21 -0.55
C MET A 106 6.93 -20.57 -2.03
N ASN A 107 6.23 -21.62 -2.49
CA ASN A 107 6.23 -22.02 -3.90
C ASN A 107 5.60 -20.93 -4.80
N ILE A 108 4.45 -20.38 -4.39
CA ILE A 108 3.80 -19.26 -5.09
C ILE A 108 4.77 -18.07 -5.18
N HIS A 109 5.38 -17.69 -4.06
CA HIS A 109 6.34 -16.59 -4.02
C HIS A 109 7.53 -16.84 -4.97
N GLN A 110 8.09 -18.06 -4.95
CA GLN A 110 9.19 -18.42 -5.83
C GLN A 110 8.80 -18.32 -7.32
N GLN A 111 7.60 -18.75 -7.69
CA GLN A 111 7.09 -18.61 -9.05
C GLN A 111 6.98 -17.13 -9.48
N HIS A 112 6.51 -16.24 -8.61
CA HIS A 112 6.53 -14.80 -8.87
C HIS A 112 7.94 -14.25 -9.06
N VAL A 113 8.88 -14.65 -8.20
CA VAL A 113 10.28 -14.17 -8.25
C VAL A 113 10.97 -14.63 -9.53
N SER A 114 10.80 -15.91 -9.92
CA SER A 114 11.40 -16.48 -11.13
C SER A 114 10.89 -15.78 -12.39
N ASN A 115 9.60 -15.47 -12.47
CA ASN A 115 8.98 -14.86 -13.65
C ASN A 115 9.19 -13.33 -13.72
N ARG A 116 9.59 -12.68 -12.62
CA ARG A 116 9.74 -11.22 -12.53
C ARG A 116 10.68 -10.64 -13.59
N LEU A 117 11.79 -11.31 -13.86
CA LEU A 117 12.78 -10.83 -14.83
C LEU A 117 12.24 -10.86 -16.26
N ALA A 118 11.53 -11.92 -16.63
CA ALA A 118 10.93 -12.04 -17.96
C ALA A 118 9.90 -10.94 -18.21
N LEU A 119 9.00 -10.71 -17.24
CA LEU A 119 8.00 -9.63 -17.32
C LEU A 119 8.68 -8.27 -17.42
N ARG A 120 9.62 -7.97 -16.53
CA ARG A 120 10.33 -6.68 -16.50
C ARG A 120 11.05 -6.41 -17.82
N ASN A 121 11.75 -7.41 -18.36
CA ASN A 121 12.51 -7.26 -19.59
C ASN A 121 11.58 -7.02 -20.77
N PHE A 122 10.44 -7.70 -20.85
CA PHE A 122 9.45 -7.47 -21.89
C PHE A 122 8.87 -6.05 -21.83
N TYR A 123 8.37 -5.64 -20.66
CA TYR A 123 7.73 -4.33 -20.48
C TYR A 123 8.68 -3.14 -20.63
N ASN A 124 9.96 -3.31 -20.28
CA ASN A 124 10.97 -2.26 -20.39
C ASN A 124 11.83 -2.38 -21.66
N SER A 125 11.54 -3.34 -22.54
CA SER A 125 12.24 -3.46 -23.80
C SER A 125 11.86 -2.29 -24.71
N LYS A 126 12.85 -1.70 -25.39
CA LYS A 126 12.58 -0.68 -26.40
C LYS A 126 11.69 -1.26 -27.50
N GLU A 127 10.76 -0.47 -28.02
CA GLU A 127 10.12 -0.79 -29.30
C GLU A 127 11.24 -0.99 -30.33
N SER A 128 11.21 -2.13 -31.02
CA SER A 128 12.09 -2.34 -32.18
C SER A 128 11.53 -1.48 -33.30
N ASP A 129 12.25 -0.42 -33.67
CA ASP A 129 11.99 0.41 -34.84
C ASP A 129 11.89 -0.42 -36.14
#